data_AF-F9FF00-F1
#
_entry.id   AF-F9FF00-F1
#
_cell.length_a   1.000
_cell.length_b   1.000
_cell.length_c   1.000
_cell.angle_alpha   90.00
_cell.angle_beta   90.00
_cell.angle_gamma   90.00
#
_symmetry.space_group_name_H-M   'P 1'
#
loop_
_entity.id
_entity.type
_entity.pdbx_description
1 polymer ?
#
loop_
_entity_poly.entity_id
_entity_poly.type
_entity_poly.pdbx_seq_one_letter_code
_entity_poly.pdbx_strand_id
1 'polypeptide(L)'
;IKLVRERVDEMMLGLEMDLDIDEIQDDLTCRKAGWSFIQDAKNKLADTWERLADTLRSSSFRGKPFIKGTNWQVDTCIAYLNAGTELSKLTFAASHLSGGLPGRGTEIATIRYINTTLAVRNVFFRGGQIIIIISYNKTRASNNYAFYIVRYLPRELSQSLLRYLAIIRPVLGFIAKQLEVPHWSKSEFFFPDPQGKNRHLTSTQASGILRSLTQNLTTPWTLSSYRQAALAIAKRYLSTLVEKSNFYHPTEATNPLRMFAAGAGHHPRMLLTSYAIDKALPSRLQPELLEMYYRLSKIWQDWNQEYNQRNMKSVEPASCSQKRLRDGVTRLWLYETSDGGGRSSIT
;
A
#
# COMPACT_ATOMS: atom_id res chain seq x y z
N ILE A 1 5.22 -7.70 3.04
CA ILE A 1 4.83 -8.40 1.78
C ILE A 1 4.78 -9.91 2.01
N LYS A 2 5.89 -10.57 2.37
CA LYS A 2 5.91 -12.02 2.67
C LYS A 2 4.78 -12.47 3.62
N LEU A 3 4.64 -11.81 4.78
CA LEU A 3 3.57 -12.11 5.75
C LEU A 3 2.14 -11.93 5.18
N VAL A 4 1.93 -10.98 4.27
CA VAL A 4 0.62 -10.78 3.62
C VAL A 4 0.33 -11.95 2.69
N ARG A 5 1.30 -12.34 1.87
CA ARG A 5 1.20 -13.50 0.99
C ARG A 5 0.92 -14.78 1.76
N GLU A 6 1.74 -15.09 2.78
CA GLU A 6 1.55 -16.29 3.60
C GLU A 6 0.16 -16.35 4.24
N ARG A 7 -0.34 -15.21 4.74
CA ARG A 7 -1.68 -15.15 5.32
C ARG A 7 -2.78 -15.25 4.26
N VAL A 8 -2.59 -14.68 3.08
CA VAL A 8 -3.51 -14.86 1.94
C VAL A 8 -3.55 -16.34 1.54
N ASP A 9 -2.39 -16.98 1.39
CA ASP A 9 -2.30 -18.39 0.98
C ASP A 9 -2.95 -19.32 2.02
N GLU A 10 -2.71 -19.10 3.33
CA GLU A 10 -3.40 -19.78 4.43
C GLU A 10 -4.93 -19.64 4.31
N MET A 11 -5.41 -18.44 4.00
CA MET A 11 -6.84 -18.12 3.91
C MET A 11 -7.49 -18.52 2.58
N MET A 12 -6.71 -18.82 1.54
CA MET A 12 -7.21 -19.40 0.31
C MET A 12 -7.55 -20.89 0.46
N LEU A 13 -7.17 -21.54 1.57
CA LEU A 13 -7.54 -22.92 1.90
C LEU A 13 -7.13 -23.94 0.82
N GLY A 14 -6.01 -23.67 0.13
CA GLY A 14 -5.53 -24.49 -0.98
C GLY A 14 -6.29 -24.28 -2.30
N LEU A 15 -7.25 -23.35 -2.37
CA LEU A 15 -7.90 -22.98 -3.62
C LEU A 15 -6.92 -22.24 -4.52
N GLU A 16 -6.52 -22.89 -5.61
CA GLU A 16 -5.76 -22.26 -6.67
C GLU A 16 -6.68 -21.46 -7.59
N MET A 17 -6.27 -20.23 -7.88
CA MET A 17 -6.91 -19.37 -8.85
C MET A 17 -5.87 -18.83 -9.82
N ASP A 18 -6.08 -19.14 -11.09
CA ASP A 18 -5.35 -18.54 -12.19
C ASP A 18 -5.94 -17.16 -12.48
N LEU A 19 -5.34 -16.14 -11.88
CA LEU A 19 -5.66 -14.74 -12.14
C LEU A 19 -4.43 -14.12 -12.80
N ASP A 20 -4.51 -13.87 -14.10
CA ASP A 20 -3.50 -13.07 -14.76
C ASP A 20 -3.65 -11.61 -14.32
N ILE A 21 -2.69 -11.16 -13.53
CA ILE A 21 -2.69 -9.82 -12.97
C ILE A 21 -2.48 -8.75 -14.05
N ASP A 22 -1.82 -9.09 -15.16
CA ASP A 22 -1.54 -8.15 -16.24
C ASP A 22 -2.79 -7.87 -17.10
N GLU A 23 -3.78 -8.78 -17.09
CA GLU A 23 -5.05 -8.61 -17.79
C GLU A 23 -6.07 -7.74 -17.02
N ILE A 24 -5.85 -7.48 -15.73
CA ILE A 24 -6.79 -6.70 -14.91
C ILE A 24 -6.80 -5.24 -15.35
N GLN A 25 -7.99 -4.74 -15.70
CA GLN A 25 -8.22 -3.37 -16.13
C GLN A 25 -9.03 -2.57 -15.11
N ASP A 26 -8.89 -1.24 -15.13
CA ASP A 26 -9.64 -0.34 -14.28
C ASP A 26 -9.94 0.97 -15.03
N ASP A 27 -11.19 1.44 -14.96
CA ASP A 27 -11.62 2.77 -15.38
C ASP A 27 -11.47 3.81 -14.23
N LEU A 28 -10.39 4.60 -14.29
CA LEU A 28 -10.12 5.66 -13.30
C LEU A 28 -11.13 6.82 -13.32
N THR A 29 -11.99 6.89 -14.34
CA THR A 29 -13.00 7.94 -14.52
C THR A 29 -14.38 7.54 -14.03
N CYS A 30 -14.65 6.24 -13.86
CA CYS A 30 -15.95 5.78 -13.40
C CYS A 30 -16.29 6.34 -12.00
N ARG A 31 -17.51 6.86 -11.88
CA ARG A 31 -18.07 7.44 -10.64
C ARG A 31 -19.28 6.67 -10.10
N LYS A 32 -19.65 5.57 -10.75
CA LYS A 32 -20.81 4.75 -10.35
C LYS A 32 -20.62 4.24 -8.92
N ALA A 33 -21.62 4.41 -8.07
CA ALA A 33 -21.61 3.86 -6.71
C ALA A 33 -21.55 2.33 -6.75
N GLY A 34 -20.78 1.73 -5.84
CA GLY A 34 -20.54 0.29 -5.81
C GLY A 34 -19.56 -0.21 -6.87
N TRP A 35 -18.90 0.68 -7.61
CA TRP A 35 -17.97 0.28 -8.67
C TRP A 35 -16.51 0.20 -8.17
N SER A 36 -15.85 -0.89 -8.54
CA SER A 36 -14.40 -1.09 -8.52
C SER A 36 -13.93 -1.96 -9.67
N PHE A 37 -12.61 -2.12 -9.88
CA PHE A 37 -12.08 -3.10 -10.84
C PHE A 37 -12.62 -4.51 -10.59
N ILE A 38 -13.05 -4.83 -9.36
CA ILE A 38 -13.69 -6.11 -9.03
C ILE A 38 -15.07 -6.24 -9.70
N GLN A 39 -15.80 -5.13 -9.83
CA GLN A 39 -17.13 -5.09 -10.46
C GLN A 39 -17.06 -4.84 -11.97
N ASP A 40 -15.88 -4.69 -12.56
CA ASP A 40 -15.74 -4.66 -14.00
C ASP A 40 -15.93 -6.07 -14.56
N ALA A 41 -16.93 -6.24 -15.42
CA ALA A 41 -17.26 -7.52 -16.04
C ALA A 41 -16.08 -8.09 -16.85
N LYS A 42 -15.21 -7.22 -17.41
CA LYS A 42 -14.03 -7.65 -18.16
C LYS A 42 -13.05 -8.45 -17.31
N ASN A 43 -12.98 -8.15 -16.01
CA ASN A 43 -12.03 -8.79 -15.10
C ASN A 43 -12.54 -10.13 -14.54
N LYS A 44 -13.84 -10.45 -14.68
CA LYS A 44 -14.44 -11.71 -14.20
C LYS A 44 -14.17 -12.00 -12.71
N LEU A 45 -14.04 -10.97 -11.88
CA LEU A 45 -13.68 -11.10 -10.45
C LEU A 45 -14.89 -11.20 -9.51
N ALA A 46 -16.04 -10.63 -9.90
CA ALA A 46 -17.17 -10.39 -8.99
C ALA A 46 -17.68 -11.64 -8.25
N ASP A 47 -17.67 -12.80 -8.91
CA ASP A 47 -18.23 -14.05 -8.39
C ASP A 47 -17.15 -15.05 -7.94
N THR A 48 -15.87 -14.68 -8.07
CA THR A 48 -14.75 -15.59 -7.76
C THR A 48 -14.68 -16.03 -6.30
N TRP A 49 -15.21 -15.21 -5.39
CA TRP A 49 -15.30 -15.54 -3.97
C TRP A 49 -16.22 -16.72 -3.67
N GLU A 50 -17.22 -17.01 -4.52
CA GLU A 50 -18.17 -18.11 -4.32
C GLU A 50 -17.45 -19.46 -4.32
N ARG A 51 -16.41 -19.62 -5.14
CA ARG A 51 -15.56 -20.83 -5.17
C ARG A 51 -14.88 -21.08 -3.83
N LEU A 52 -14.39 -20.04 -3.17
CA LEU A 52 -13.80 -20.16 -1.83
C LEU A 52 -14.88 -20.41 -0.78
N ALA A 53 -16.05 -19.79 -0.90
CA ALA A 53 -17.19 -20.05 -0.03
C ALA A 53 -17.67 -21.51 -0.12
N ASP A 54 -17.70 -22.10 -1.31
CA ASP A 54 -18.05 -23.50 -1.52
C ASP A 54 -17.02 -24.46 -0.91
N THR A 55 -15.74 -24.10 -1.03
CA THR A 55 -14.61 -24.83 -0.44
C THR A 55 -14.71 -24.93 1.09
N LEU A 56 -15.44 -24.01 1.76
CA LEU A 56 -15.65 -24.09 3.23
C LEU A 56 -16.34 -25.41 3.65
N ARG A 57 -17.14 -26.04 2.79
CA ARG A 57 -17.88 -27.26 3.14
C ARG A 57 -16.97 -28.47 3.38
N SER A 58 -15.85 -28.55 2.65
CA SER A 58 -14.91 -29.67 2.70
C SER A 58 -13.54 -29.31 3.29
N SER A 59 -13.29 -28.02 3.54
CA SER A 59 -11.99 -27.56 4.05
C SER A 59 -11.96 -27.44 5.57
N SER A 60 -10.75 -27.21 6.06
CA SER A 60 -10.49 -26.91 7.47
C SER A 60 -9.62 -25.67 7.59
N PHE A 61 -9.72 -24.99 8.72
CA PHE A 61 -8.82 -23.91 9.08
C PHE A 61 -8.11 -24.27 10.37
N ARG A 62 -6.77 -24.33 10.31
CA ARG A 62 -5.90 -24.71 11.45
C ARG A 62 -6.31 -26.04 12.09
N GLY A 63 -6.61 -27.03 11.22
CA GLY A 63 -6.94 -28.40 11.63
C GLY A 63 -8.37 -28.62 12.11
N LYS A 64 -9.24 -27.59 12.07
CA LYS A 64 -10.66 -27.71 12.47
C LYS A 64 -11.57 -27.42 11.27
N PRO A 65 -12.61 -28.23 11.02
CA PRO A 65 -13.52 -28.00 9.88
C PRO A 65 -14.38 -26.76 10.10
N PHE A 66 -14.79 -26.10 9.01
CA PHE A 66 -15.78 -25.00 9.07
C PHE A 66 -17.20 -25.50 9.31
N ILE A 67 -17.52 -26.71 8.81
CA ILE A 67 -18.86 -27.30 8.88
C ILE A 67 -18.73 -28.76 9.31
N LYS A 68 -19.58 -29.20 10.24
CA LYS A 68 -19.77 -30.63 10.58
C LYS A 68 -21.24 -31.00 10.35
N GLY A 69 -21.49 -31.92 9.42
CA GLY A 69 -22.84 -32.19 8.94
C GLY A 69 -23.43 -30.93 8.30
N THR A 70 -24.48 -30.37 8.90
CA THR A 70 -25.11 -29.11 8.49
C THR A 70 -24.74 -27.91 9.38
N ASN A 71 -23.94 -28.13 10.43
CA ASN A 71 -23.69 -27.14 11.47
C ASN A 71 -22.37 -26.40 11.28
N TRP A 72 -22.45 -25.08 11.17
CA TRP A 72 -21.29 -24.19 11.18
C TRP A 72 -20.52 -24.30 12.51
N GLN A 73 -19.22 -24.50 12.42
CA GLN A 73 -18.33 -24.59 13.56
C GLN A 73 -17.89 -23.18 13.96
N VAL A 74 -18.55 -22.63 14.98
CA VAL A 74 -18.37 -21.24 15.44
C VAL A 74 -16.90 -20.93 15.70
N ASP A 75 -16.19 -21.77 16.44
CA ASP A 75 -14.77 -21.54 16.78
C ASP A 75 -13.86 -21.42 15.54
N THR A 76 -14.05 -22.31 14.55
CA THR A 76 -13.27 -22.29 13.30
C THR A 76 -13.57 -21.02 12.51
N CYS A 77 -14.84 -20.66 12.41
CA CYS A 77 -15.30 -19.48 11.70
C CYS A 77 -14.78 -18.19 12.36
N ILE A 78 -14.85 -18.09 13.69
CA ILE A 78 -14.29 -16.96 14.45
C ILE A 78 -12.76 -16.91 14.29
N ALA A 79 -12.07 -18.05 14.30
CA ALA A 79 -10.63 -18.10 14.05
C ALA A 79 -10.26 -17.58 12.65
N TYR A 80 -11.07 -17.91 11.63
CA TYR A 80 -10.89 -17.42 10.27
C TYR A 80 -11.19 -15.92 10.14
N LEU A 81 -12.27 -15.43 10.78
CA LEU A 81 -12.56 -14.00 10.86
C LEU A 81 -11.42 -13.22 11.52
N ASN A 82 -10.90 -13.71 12.67
CA ASN A 82 -9.75 -13.11 13.34
C ASN A 82 -8.49 -13.11 12.45
N ALA A 83 -8.27 -14.17 11.67
CA ALA A 83 -7.17 -14.20 10.70
C ALA A 83 -7.34 -13.13 9.61
N GLY A 84 -8.57 -12.84 9.18
CA GLY A 84 -8.91 -11.73 8.30
C GLY A 84 -8.65 -10.36 8.91
N THR A 85 -8.93 -10.17 10.20
CA THR A 85 -8.56 -8.95 10.93
C THR A 85 -7.04 -8.74 10.95
N GLU A 86 -6.27 -9.80 11.21
CA GLU A 86 -4.80 -9.72 11.16
C GLU A 86 -4.28 -9.46 9.74
N LEU A 87 -4.88 -10.08 8.72
CA LEU A 87 -4.55 -9.82 7.32
C LEU A 87 -4.78 -8.35 6.94
N SER A 88 -5.86 -7.75 7.43
CA SER A 88 -6.15 -6.32 7.23
C SER A 88 -5.05 -5.43 7.83
N LYS A 89 -4.55 -5.76 9.03
CA LYS A 89 -3.42 -5.05 9.67
C LYS A 89 -2.12 -5.20 8.88
N LEU A 90 -1.81 -6.41 8.42
CA LEU A 90 -0.64 -6.69 7.58
C LEU A 90 -0.72 -5.96 6.23
N THR A 91 -1.91 -5.94 5.63
CA THR A 91 -2.22 -5.24 4.36
C THR A 91 -2.00 -3.74 4.50
N PHE A 92 -2.47 -3.14 5.60
CA PHE A 92 -2.19 -1.75 5.94
C PHE A 92 -0.68 -1.48 6.02
N ALA A 93 0.04 -2.23 6.86
CA ALA A 93 1.47 -2.01 7.06
C ALA A 93 2.26 -2.21 5.77
N ALA A 94 1.99 -3.28 5.01
CA ALA A 94 2.67 -3.55 3.75
C ALA A 94 2.42 -2.44 2.73
N SER A 95 1.18 -1.97 2.58
CA SER A 95 0.85 -0.89 1.65
C SER A 95 1.54 0.42 2.05
N HIS A 96 1.57 0.74 3.35
CA HIS A 96 2.19 1.96 3.86
C HIS A 96 3.72 1.97 3.73
N LEU A 97 4.36 0.83 3.98
CA LEU A 97 5.82 0.71 3.98
C LEU A 97 6.40 0.59 2.57
N SER A 98 5.65 -0.02 1.63
CA SER A 98 6.20 -0.38 0.31
C SER A 98 5.64 0.41 -0.88
N GLY A 99 4.53 1.14 -0.73
CA GLY A 99 3.90 1.87 -1.83
C GLY A 99 4.66 3.10 -2.36
N GLY A 100 5.81 3.44 -1.76
CA GLY A 100 6.56 4.65 -2.03
C GLY A 100 6.71 5.51 -0.78
N LEU A 101 6.99 6.80 -0.97
CA LEU A 101 7.12 7.74 0.15
C LEU A 101 5.80 7.85 0.93
N PRO A 102 5.84 7.72 2.27
CA PRO A 102 4.63 7.63 3.08
C PRO A 102 3.79 8.91 3.02
N GLY A 103 2.47 8.75 3.03
CA GLY A 103 1.50 9.84 3.22
C GLY A 103 1.45 10.33 4.67
N ARG A 104 0.60 11.31 4.96
CA ARG A 104 0.26 11.67 6.34
C ARG A 104 -0.70 10.62 6.91
N GLY A 105 -0.68 10.44 8.23
CA GLY A 105 -1.40 9.34 8.89
C GLY A 105 -2.92 9.31 8.65
N THR A 106 -3.56 10.47 8.51
CA THR A 106 -5.00 10.58 8.25
C THR A 106 -5.40 10.21 6.82
N GLU A 107 -4.47 10.38 5.87
CA GLU A 107 -4.73 10.14 4.45
C GLU A 107 -4.73 8.65 4.13
N ILE A 108 -3.88 7.87 4.80
CA ILE A 108 -3.81 6.43 4.55
C ILE A 108 -4.93 5.65 5.24
N ALA A 109 -5.43 6.17 6.36
CA ALA A 109 -6.51 5.58 7.15
C ALA A 109 -7.89 5.63 6.45
N THR A 110 -8.09 6.58 5.54
CA THR A 110 -9.41 6.88 4.92
C THR A 110 -9.53 6.38 3.48
N ILE A 111 -8.57 5.57 3.02
CA ILE A 111 -8.53 5.01 1.67
C ILE A 111 -9.74 4.10 1.44
N ARG A 112 -10.45 4.31 0.33
CA ARG A 112 -11.55 3.46 -0.13
C ARG A 112 -11.13 2.58 -1.30
N TYR A 113 -11.65 1.36 -1.37
CA TYR A 113 -11.42 0.47 -2.51
C TYR A 113 -12.63 0.33 -3.44
N ILE A 114 -13.77 0.91 -3.06
CA ILE A 114 -15.01 0.89 -3.86
C ILE A 114 -15.64 2.28 -3.85
N ASN A 115 -16.21 2.68 -4.99
CA ASN A 115 -16.92 3.94 -5.10
C ASN A 115 -18.17 3.91 -4.22
N THR A 116 -18.50 5.06 -3.64
CA THR A 116 -19.75 5.28 -2.91
C THR A 116 -20.53 6.40 -3.57
N THR A 117 -21.77 6.60 -3.15
CA THR A 117 -22.58 7.75 -3.61
C THR A 117 -21.91 9.09 -3.31
N LEU A 118 -21.10 9.16 -2.24
CA LEU A 118 -20.52 10.40 -1.73
C LEU A 118 -19.05 10.60 -2.13
N ALA A 119 -18.35 9.53 -2.52
CA ALA A 119 -16.92 9.59 -2.77
C ALA A 119 -16.46 8.57 -3.83
N VAL A 120 -15.52 9.03 -4.65
CA VAL A 120 -14.73 8.15 -5.51
C VAL A 120 -13.71 7.41 -4.65
N ARG A 121 -13.43 6.17 -5.01
CA ARG A 121 -12.41 5.37 -4.33
C ARG A 121 -10.99 5.88 -4.56
N ASN A 122 -10.06 5.30 -3.81
CA ASN A 122 -8.63 5.60 -3.87
C ASN A 122 -7.80 4.45 -4.42
N VAL A 123 -8.26 3.21 -4.31
CA VAL A 123 -7.55 2.01 -4.81
C VAL A 123 -7.99 1.73 -6.24
N PHE A 124 -7.05 1.74 -7.17
CA PHE A 124 -7.29 1.39 -8.58
C PHE A 124 -6.30 0.33 -9.05
N PHE A 125 -6.52 -0.20 -10.25
CA PHE A 125 -5.65 -1.17 -10.89
C PHE A 125 -5.00 -0.59 -12.16
N ARG A 126 -3.69 -0.76 -12.35
CA ARG A 126 -2.98 -0.34 -13.57
C ARG A 126 -1.69 -1.14 -13.77
N GLY A 127 -1.54 -1.76 -14.94
CA GLY A 127 -0.29 -2.39 -15.36
C GLY A 127 0.21 -3.49 -14.41
N GLY A 128 -0.67 -4.40 -14.02
CA GLY A 128 -0.33 -5.47 -13.08
C GLY A 128 -0.17 -5.04 -11.62
N GLN A 129 -0.49 -3.79 -11.28
CA GLN A 129 -0.29 -3.24 -9.95
C GLN A 129 -1.53 -2.53 -9.42
N ILE A 130 -1.73 -2.64 -8.11
CA ILE A 130 -2.64 -1.77 -7.39
C ILE A 130 -1.97 -0.40 -7.24
N ILE A 131 -2.70 0.65 -7.56
CA ILE A 131 -2.32 2.04 -7.33
C ILE A 131 -3.24 2.70 -6.33
N ILE A 132 -2.67 3.51 -5.43
CA ILE A 132 -3.43 4.33 -4.47
C ILE A 132 -3.34 5.79 -4.92
N ILE A 133 -4.49 6.35 -5.30
CA ILE A 133 -4.64 7.74 -5.73
C ILE A 133 -5.27 8.55 -4.59
N ILE A 134 -4.58 9.60 -4.16
CA ILE A 134 -5.06 10.57 -3.17
C ILE A 134 -5.13 11.94 -3.83
N SER A 135 -6.31 12.54 -3.83
CA SER A 135 -6.54 13.91 -4.32
C SER A 135 -6.62 14.89 -3.18
N TYR A 136 -5.90 16.00 -3.27
CA TYR A 136 -6.04 17.12 -2.34
C TYR A 136 -6.69 18.29 -3.03
N ASN A 137 -7.82 18.71 -2.51
CA ASN A 137 -8.41 19.98 -2.87
C ASN A 137 -7.96 21.00 -1.83
N LYS A 138 -6.90 21.77 -2.12
CA LYS A 138 -6.54 22.91 -1.28
C LYS A 138 -7.55 24.03 -1.55
N THR A 139 -8.63 24.06 -0.76
CA THR A 139 -9.64 25.12 -0.77
C THR A 139 -9.10 26.51 -0.41
N ARG A 140 -7.83 26.63 0.00
CA ARG A 140 -7.17 27.90 0.39
C ARG A 140 -6.36 28.59 -0.71
N ALA A 141 -6.21 28.00 -1.90
CA ALA A 141 -5.67 28.71 -3.06
C ALA A 141 -6.86 29.21 -3.88
N SER A 142 -6.87 30.51 -4.23
CA SER A 142 -7.90 31.19 -5.02
C SER A 142 -8.20 30.57 -6.40
N ASN A 143 -7.55 29.46 -6.77
CA ASN A 143 -7.56 28.88 -8.12
C ASN A 143 -8.01 27.40 -8.17
N ASN A 144 -8.68 26.86 -7.14
CA ASN A 144 -9.22 25.48 -7.13
C ASN A 144 -8.20 24.42 -7.65
N TYR A 145 -7.03 24.37 -7.02
CA TYR A 145 -5.94 23.49 -7.43
C TYR A 145 -6.04 22.13 -6.73
N ALA A 146 -6.76 21.19 -7.35
CA ALA A 146 -6.64 19.78 -7.01
C ALA A 146 -5.27 19.25 -7.46
N PHE A 147 -4.47 18.68 -6.55
CA PHE A 147 -3.26 17.93 -6.90
C PHE A 147 -3.36 16.49 -6.41
N TYR A 148 -2.75 15.57 -7.16
CA TYR A 148 -2.79 14.14 -6.87
C TYR A 148 -1.48 13.68 -6.24
N ILE A 149 -1.55 12.61 -5.46
CA ILE A 149 -0.41 11.77 -5.09
C ILE A 149 -0.79 10.34 -5.45
N VAL A 150 0.03 9.69 -6.27
CA VAL A 150 -0.16 8.28 -6.64
C VAL A 150 0.95 7.43 -6.08
N ARG A 151 0.58 6.25 -5.59
CA ARG A 151 1.51 5.24 -5.06
C ARG A 151 1.24 3.92 -5.74
N TYR A 152 2.23 3.40 -6.47
CA TYR A 152 2.18 2.05 -7.01
C TYR A 152 2.61 1.08 -5.92
N LEU A 153 1.78 0.08 -5.62
CA LEU A 153 2.18 -0.99 -4.70
C LEU A 153 3.04 -2.02 -5.44
N PRO A 154 4.01 -2.67 -4.77
CA PRO A 154 4.79 -3.74 -5.38
C PRO A 154 3.90 -4.80 -6.04
N ARG A 155 4.37 -5.40 -7.14
CA ARG A 155 3.56 -6.35 -7.93
C ARG A 155 3.15 -7.57 -7.10
N GLU A 156 4.05 -8.11 -6.30
CA GLU A 156 3.78 -9.25 -5.41
C GLU A 156 2.74 -8.91 -4.35
N LEU A 157 2.79 -7.68 -3.82
CA LEU A 157 1.78 -7.22 -2.88
C LEU A 157 0.43 -7.07 -3.58
N SER A 158 0.42 -6.51 -4.79
CA SER A 158 -0.78 -6.32 -5.61
C SER A 158 -1.50 -7.64 -5.92
N GLN A 159 -0.75 -8.71 -6.20
CA GLN A 159 -1.29 -10.06 -6.37
C GLN A 159 -2.00 -10.59 -5.12
N SER A 160 -1.37 -10.46 -3.94
CA SER A 160 -1.99 -10.87 -2.68
C SER A 160 -3.23 -10.03 -2.37
N LEU A 161 -3.17 -8.72 -2.63
CA LEU A 161 -4.27 -7.80 -2.37
C LEU A 161 -5.46 -7.99 -3.32
N LEU A 162 -5.21 -8.40 -4.57
CA LEU A 162 -6.26 -8.77 -5.52
C LEU A 162 -7.07 -9.94 -4.97
N ARG A 163 -6.41 -11.03 -4.56
CA ARG A 163 -7.06 -12.19 -3.93
C ARG A 163 -7.76 -11.81 -2.63
N TYR A 164 -7.11 -10.99 -1.80
CA TYR A 164 -7.71 -10.51 -0.56
C TYR A 164 -9.02 -9.75 -0.82
N LEU A 165 -9.02 -8.78 -1.73
CA LEU A 165 -10.18 -7.92 -1.98
C LEU A 165 -11.30 -8.63 -2.75
N ALA A 166 -10.97 -9.44 -3.77
CA ALA A 166 -11.95 -10.08 -4.63
C ALA A 166 -12.53 -11.37 -4.04
N ILE A 167 -11.79 -12.10 -3.19
CA ILE A 167 -12.14 -13.46 -2.76
C ILE A 167 -12.28 -13.54 -1.23
N ILE A 168 -11.18 -13.32 -0.51
CA ILE A 168 -11.14 -13.53 0.95
C ILE A 168 -12.11 -12.58 1.66
N ARG A 169 -12.09 -11.30 1.28
CA ARG A 169 -12.89 -10.27 1.94
C ARG A 169 -14.41 -10.49 1.79
N PRO A 170 -14.96 -10.85 0.61
CA PRO A 170 -16.34 -11.29 0.52
C PRO A 170 -16.66 -12.53 1.36
N VAL A 171 -15.76 -13.53 1.40
CA VAL A 171 -15.95 -14.74 2.22
C VAL A 171 -15.98 -14.42 3.73
N LEU A 172 -15.15 -13.47 4.20
CA LEU A 172 -15.22 -12.98 5.57
C LEU A 172 -16.61 -12.39 5.87
N GLY A 173 -17.15 -11.58 4.95
CA GLY A 173 -18.51 -11.04 5.07
C GLY A 173 -19.61 -12.11 5.04
N PHE A 174 -19.43 -13.15 4.22
CA PHE A 174 -20.33 -14.30 4.14
C PHE A 174 -20.37 -15.09 5.46
N ILE A 175 -19.21 -15.48 6.00
CA ILE A 175 -19.10 -16.19 7.28
C ILE A 175 -19.69 -15.35 8.41
N ALA A 176 -19.37 -14.05 8.46
CA ALA A 176 -19.91 -13.17 9.48
C ALA A 176 -21.43 -13.06 9.43
N LYS A 177 -22.02 -12.99 8.24
CA LYS A 177 -23.48 -13.00 8.07
C LYS A 177 -24.08 -14.30 8.58
N GLN A 178 -23.43 -15.44 8.29
CA GLN A 178 -23.89 -16.76 8.71
C GLN A 178 -23.84 -16.96 10.23
N LEU A 179 -22.90 -16.30 10.91
CA LEU A 179 -22.78 -16.30 12.37
C LEU A 179 -23.50 -15.13 13.06
N GLU A 180 -24.22 -14.30 12.32
CA GLU A 180 -24.89 -13.10 12.83
C GLU A 180 -23.96 -12.13 13.58
N VAL A 181 -22.71 -12.02 13.11
CA VAL A 181 -21.67 -11.18 13.73
C VAL A 181 -21.74 -9.75 13.16
N PRO A 182 -22.26 -8.75 13.91
CA PRO A 182 -22.64 -7.45 13.31
C PRO A 182 -21.45 -6.57 12.90
N HIS A 183 -20.29 -6.77 13.54
CA HIS A 183 -19.12 -5.91 13.36
C HIS A 183 -18.38 -6.11 12.02
N TRP A 184 -18.73 -7.15 11.27
CA TRP A 184 -18.15 -7.49 9.94
C TRP A 184 -18.99 -6.97 8.76
N SER A 185 -19.68 -5.85 8.95
CA SER A 185 -20.47 -5.20 7.91
C SER A 185 -19.63 -4.83 6.66
N LYS A 186 -20.30 -4.72 5.50
CA LYS A 186 -19.69 -4.29 4.23
C LYS A 186 -19.01 -2.92 4.41
N SER A 187 -17.68 -2.93 4.56
CA SER A 187 -16.88 -1.70 4.64
C SER A 187 -16.41 -1.29 3.24
N GLU A 188 -16.55 0.00 2.92
CA GLU A 188 -16.02 0.67 1.72
C GLU A 188 -14.52 0.96 1.80
N PHE A 189 -13.96 0.92 3.03
CA PHE A 189 -12.59 1.30 3.31
C PHE A 189 -11.62 0.17 3.01
N PHE A 190 -10.45 0.50 2.48
CA PHE A 190 -9.41 -0.48 2.22
C PHE A 190 -8.86 -1.08 3.53
N PHE A 191 -8.79 -0.27 4.59
CA PHE A 191 -8.37 -0.67 5.92
C PHE A 191 -9.51 -0.44 6.92
N PRO A 192 -10.40 -1.43 7.15
CA PRO A 192 -11.45 -1.34 8.16
C PRO A 192 -10.87 -1.27 9.59
N ASP A 193 -11.67 -0.79 10.54
CA ASP A 193 -11.32 -0.84 11.96
C ASP A 193 -11.25 -2.31 12.43
N PRO A 194 -10.11 -2.79 12.94
CA PRO A 194 -9.97 -4.16 13.45
C PRO A 194 -10.96 -4.53 14.57
N GLN A 195 -11.46 -3.55 15.32
CA GLN A 195 -12.40 -3.74 16.42
C GLN A 195 -13.86 -3.49 16.02
N GLY A 196 -14.12 -3.05 14.78
CA GLY A 196 -15.46 -2.71 14.30
C GLY A 196 -16.12 -1.51 14.99
N LYS A 197 -15.39 -0.73 15.79
CA LYS A 197 -15.91 0.44 16.52
C LYS A 197 -16.05 1.68 15.63
N ASN A 198 -15.14 1.83 14.68
CA ASN A 198 -15.14 2.89 13.69
C ASN A 198 -15.33 2.31 12.27
N ARG A 199 -15.66 3.16 11.31
CA ARG A 199 -15.82 2.73 9.91
C ARG A 199 -14.49 2.31 9.25
N HIS A 200 -13.38 2.86 9.74
CA HIS A 200 -12.04 2.64 9.20
C HIS A 200 -10.98 2.70 10.31
N LEU A 201 -9.79 2.22 9.97
CA LEU A 201 -8.62 2.27 10.84
C LEU A 201 -8.34 3.72 11.29
N THR A 202 -8.12 3.93 12.58
CA THR A 202 -7.72 5.24 13.13
C THR A 202 -6.20 5.43 13.07
N SER A 203 -5.70 6.66 13.16
CA SER A 203 -4.25 6.95 13.22
C SER A 203 -3.56 6.30 14.42
N THR A 204 -4.25 6.22 15.56
CA THR A 204 -3.77 5.54 16.77
C THR A 204 -3.63 4.04 16.54
N GLN A 205 -4.66 3.39 15.98
CA GLN A 205 -4.61 1.97 15.66
C GLN A 205 -3.55 1.66 14.60
N ALA A 206 -3.47 2.46 13.55
CA ALA A 206 -2.45 2.36 12.51
C ALA A 206 -1.02 2.47 13.08
N SER A 207 -0.79 3.41 14.01
CA SER A 207 0.50 3.53 14.70
C SER A 207 0.77 2.33 15.61
N GLY A 208 -0.26 1.78 16.27
CA GLY A 208 -0.15 0.56 17.06
C GLY A 208 0.21 -0.67 16.23
N ILE A 209 -0.38 -0.81 15.04
CA ILE A 209 -0.04 -1.88 14.08
C ILE A 209 1.43 -1.81 13.67
N LEU A 210 1.90 -0.62 13.26
CA LEU A 210 3.31 -0.44 12.90
C LEU A 210 4.22 -0.75 14.09
N ARG A 211 3.87 -0.28 15.29
CA ARG A 211 4.66 -0.50 16.51
C ARG A 211 4.79 -2.00 16.81
N SER A 212 3.70 -2.74 16.73
CA SER A 212 3.70 -4.19 16.97
C SER A 212 4.54 -4.94 15.93
N LEU A 213 4.41 -4.60 14.64
CA LEU A 213 5.16 -5.24 13.57
C LEU A 213 6.65 -4.88 13.55
N THR A 214 7.03 -3.78 14.19
CA THR A 214 8.41 -3.29 14.26
C THR A 214 8.97 -3.33 15.68
N GLN A 215 8.38 -4.15 16.56
CA GLN A 215 8.79 -4.27 17.97
C GLN A 215 10.24 -4.74 18.15
N ASN A 216 10.79 -5.43 17.16
CA ASN A 216 12.17 -5.92 17.17
C ASN A 216 13.20 -4.84 16.78
N LEU A 217 12.74 -3.65 16.33
CA LEU A 217 13.63 -2.52 16.11
C LEU A 217 13.97 -1.84 17.44
N THR A 218 15.16 -1.25 17.55
CA THR A 218 15.56 -0.44 18.72
C THR A 218 14.52 0.62 19.08
N THR A 219 13.88 1.19 18.07
CA THR A 219 12.75 2.09 18.25
C THR A 219 11.60 1.61 17.37
N PRO A 220 10.57 0.98 17.94
CA PRO A 220 9.38 0.59 17.21
C PRO A 220 8.73 1.79 16.51
N TRP A 221 8.32 1.60 15.27
CA TRP A 221 7.84 2.67 14.41
C TRP A 221 6.37 2.99 14.63
N THR A 222 6.07 4.29 14.61
CA THR A 222 4.73 4.85 14.47
C THR A 222 4.56 5.39 13.06
N LEU A 223 3.35 5.83 12.70
CA LEU A 223 3.12 6.52 11.43
C LEU A 223 4.05 7.74 11.25
N SER A 224 4.23 8.51 12.32
CA SER A 224 5.05 9.73 12.29
C SER A 224 6.53 9.42 12.16
N SER A 225 7.05 8.52 13.01
CA SER A 225 8.49 8.21 13.01
C SER A 225 8.91 7.49 11.73
N TYR A 226 8.09 6.57 11.20
CA TYR A 226 8.36 5.97 9.90
C TYR A 226 8.37 7.02 8.79
N ARG A 227 7.40 7.94 8.78
CA ARG A 227 7.38 9.03 7.79
C ARG A 227 8.64 9.88 7.83
N GLN A 228 9.08 10.28 9.02
CA GLN A 228 10.30 11.08 9.19
C GLN A 228 11.53 10.31 8.70
N ALA A 229 11.67 9.04 9.08
CA ALA A 229 12.75 8.17 8.64
C ALA A 229 12.76 8.00 7.10
N ALA A 230 11.61 7.68 6.51
CA ALA A 230 11.48 7.50 5.08
C ALA A 230 11.82 8.78 4.30
N LEU A 231 11.40 9.95 4.79
CA LEU A 231 11.77 11.23 4.17
C LEU A 231 13.27 11.54 4.31
N ALA A 232 13.88 11.22 5.45
CA ALA A 232 15.33 11.39 5.63
C ALA A 232 16.13 10.47 4.70
N ILE A 233 15.72 9.20 4.58
CA ILE A 233 16.29 8.23 3.63
C ILE A 233 16.14 8.75 2.20
N ALA A 234 14.94 9.21 1.84
CA ALA A 234 14.68 9.73 0.50
C ALA A 234 15.58 10.92 0.14
N LYS A 235 15.69 11.89 1.05
CA LYS A 235 16.55 13.06 0.85
C LYS A 235 18.03 12.69 0.71
N ARG A 236 18.50 11.68 1.44
CA ARG A 236 19.91 11.28 1.46
C ARG A 236 20.29 10.37 0.30
N TYR A 237 19.43 9.42 -0.05
CA TYR A 237 19.79 8.32 -0.96
C TYR A 237 19.02 8.37 -2.29
N LEU A 238 17.76 8.81 -2.29
CA LEU A 238 16.97 8.86 -3.52
C LEU A 238 17.23 10.13 -4.33
N SER A 239 17.63 11.24 -3.71
CA SER A 239 17.97 12.48 -4.43
C SER A 239 18.97 12.23 -5.55
N THR A 240 20.08 11.57 -5.22
CA THR A 240 21.11 11.19 -6.19
C THR A 240 20.63 10.16 -7.22
N LEU A 241 19.71 9.25 -6.85
CA LEU A 241 19.15 8.27 -7.79
C LEU A 241 18.14 8.92 -8.75
N VAL A 242 17.35 9.89 -8.27
CA VAL A 242 16.41 10.69 -9.08
C VAL A 242 17.18 11.59 -10.04
N GLU A 243 18.29 12.17 -9.59
CA GLU A 243 19.21 12.94 -10.46
C GLU A 243 19.87 12.04 -11.51
N LYS A 244 20.42 10.87 -11.12
CA LYS A 244 21.03 9.90 -12.03
C LYS A 244 20.05 9.31 -13.04
N SER A 245 18.80 9.13 -12.65
CA SER A 245 17.73 8.66 -13.56
C SER A 245 17.23 9.74 -14.52
N ASN A 246 17.87 10.92 -14.51
CA ASN A 246 17.64 12.06 -15.39
C ASN A 246 16.14 12.42 -15.53
N PHE A 247 15.46 12.40 -14.38
CA PHE A 247 14.01 12.35 -14.27
C PHE A 247 13.27 13.49 -14.98
N TYR A 248 13.86 14.69 -14.96
CA TYR A 248 13.28 15.89 -15.56
C TYR A 248 13.78 16.18 -16.99
N HIS A 249 14.85 15.52 -17.43
CA HIS A 249 15.52 15.76 -18.72
C HIS A 249 15.95 14.44 -19.39
N PRO A 250 15.05 13.47 -19.60
CA PRO A 250 15.41 12.15 -20.09
C PRO A 250 16.21 12.20 -21.41
N THR A 251 17.41 11.63 -21.39
CA THR A 251 18.36 11.65 -22.51
C THR A 251 18.19 10.48 -23.49
N GLU A 252 17.50 9.42 -23.09
CA GLU A 252 17.24 8.26 -23.94
C GLU A 252 16.00 8.46 -24.82
N ALA A 253 16.12 8.13 -26.11
CA ALA A 253 15.02 8.23 -27.08
C ALA A 253 13.85 7.29 -26.77
N THR A 254 14.11 6.16 -26.10
CA THR A 254 13.13 5.16 -25.69
C THR A 254 12.38 5.52 -24.40
N ASN A 255 12.75 6.62 -23.74
CA ASN A 255 12.11 7.02 -22.49
C ASN A 255 10.68 7.53 -22.79
N PRO A 256 9.63 6.91 -22.22
CA PRO A 256 8.23 7.31 -22.43
C PRO A 256 7.99 8.82 -22.30
N LEU A 257 8.53 9.48 -21.28
CA LEU A 257 8.37 10.92 -21.09
C LEU A 257 9.03 11.74 -22.21
N ARG A 258 10.16 11.27 -22.76
CA ARG A 258 10.78 11.91 -23.92
C ARG A 258 10.03 11.60 -25.21
N MET A 259 9.51 10.39 -25.38
CA MET A 259 8.70 10.01 -26.54
C MET A 259 7.40 10.84 -26.59
N PHE A 260 6.72 10.98 -25.45
CA PHE A 260 5.56 11.85 -25.31
C PHE A 260 5.91 13.31 -25.58
N ALA A 261 7.04 13.80 -25.04
CA ALA A 261 7.51 15.16 -25.24
C ALA A 261 7.86 15.44 -26.71
N ALA A 262 8.58 14.52 -27.37
CA ALA A 262 8.96 14.63 -28.77
C ALA A 262 7.75 14.57 -29.70
N GLY A 263 6.79 13.67 -29.45
CA GLY A 263 5.53 13.60 -30.19
C GLY A 263 4.65 14.85 -30.03
N ALA A 264 4.77 15.56 -28.91
CA ALA A 264 4.06 16.81 -28.63
C ALA A 264 4.86 18.08 -28.98
N GLY A 265 6.10 17.98 -29.48
CA GLY A 265 6.96 19.14 -29.75
C GLY A 265 7.35 19.94 -28.50
N HIS A 266 7.39 19.31 -27.32
CA HIS A 266 7.65 19.94 -26.04
C HIS A 266 8.93 19.41 -25.38
N HIS A 267 9.46 20.17 -24.42
CA HIS A 267 10.47 19.66 -23.49
C HIS A 267 9.78 18.80 -22.41
N PRO A 268 10.34 17.65 -21.97
CA PRO A 268 9.71 16.75 -20.98
C PRO A 268 9.19 17.44 -19.71
N ARG A 269 9.90 18.46 -19.23
CA ARG A 269 9.48 19.31 -18.10
C ARG A 269 8.13 20.04 -18.32
N MET A 270 7.78 20.36 -19.56
CA MET A 270 6.55 21.09 -19.93
C MET A 270 5.32 20.18 -20.02
N LEU A 271 5.50 18.86 -20.05
CA LEU A 271 4.39 17.88 -20.04
C LEU A 271 3.60 17.92 -18.72
N LEU A 272 4.23 18.34 -17.62
CA LEU A 272 3.57 18.46 -16.31
C LEU A 272 2.61 19.66 -16.21
N THR A 273 2.70 20.60 -17.15
CA THR A 273 2.02 21.90 -17.08
C THR A 273 1.03 22.14 -18.22
N SER A 274 1.05 21.34 -19.29
CA SER A 274 0.31 21.67 -20.50
C SER A 274 0.03 20.49 -21.44
N TYR A 275 -1.26 20.34 -21.78
CA TYR A 275 -1.89 19.65 -22.93
C TYR A 275 -2.42 18.19 -22.85
N ALA A 276 -3.35 17.95 -23.81
CA ALA A 276 -4.18 16.79 -24.18
C ALA A 276 -4.75 15.93 -23.04
N ILE A 277 -6.06 16.09 -22.78
CA ILE A 277 -6.78 15.29 -21.79
C ILE A 277 -7.09 13.92 -22.38
N ASP A 278 -6.41 12.88 -21.90
CA ASP A 278 -6.87 11.50 -22.06
C ASP A 278 -8.20 11.34 -21.29
N LYS A 279 -9.28 11.11 -22.04
CA LYS A 279 -10.62 10.95 -21.47
C LYS A 279 -10.75 9.68 -20.61
N ALA A 280 -9.83 8.73 -20.72
CA ALA A 280 -9.77 7.54 -19.86
C ALA A 280 -9.13 7.83 -18.49
N LEU A 281 -8.67 9.07 -18.25
CA LEU A 281 -8.02 9.48 -17.01
C LEU A 281 -8.65 10.77 -16.45
N PRO A 282 -8.56 11.01 -15.12
CA PRO A 282 -8.93 12.32 -14.56
C PRO A 282 -8.13 13.45 -15.22
N SER A 283 -8.77 14.58 -15.51
CA SER A 283 -8.19 15.68 -16.30
C SER A 283 -6.83 16.21 -15.85
N ARG A 284 -6.46 16.07 -14.58
CA ARG A 284 -5.15 16.46 -14.02
C ARG A 284 -4.29 15.29 -13.53
N LEU A 285 -4.69 14.06 -13.83
CA LEU A 285 -3.92 12.83 -13.60
C LEU A 285 -3.65 12.14 -14.94
N GLN A 286 -2.92 12.84 -15.80
CA GLN A 286 -2.59 12.40 -17.16
C GLN A 286 -1.50 11.32 -17.16
N PRO A 287 -1.30 10.59 -18.29
CA PRO A 287 -0.38 9.45 -18.36
C PRO A 287 1.05 9.77 -17.90
N GLU A 288 1.53 10.97 -18.20
CA GLU A 288 2.88 11.44 -17.85
C GLU A 288 3.05 11.57 -16.34
N LEU A 289 2.03 12.09 -15.65
CA LEU A 289 2.04 12.19 -14.20
C LEU A 289 1.96 10.81 -13.54
N LEU A 290 1.19 9.88 -14.12
CA LEU A 290 1.12 8.49 -13.66
C LEU A 290 2.45 7.76 -13.84
N GLU A 291 3.14 7.97 -14.96
CA GLU A 291 4.47 7.42 -15.24
C GLU A 291 5.53 7.98 -14.27
N MET A 292 5.43 9.27 -13.95
CA MET A 292 6.29 9.92 -12.96
C MET A 292 6.15 9.26 -11.57
N TYR A 293 4.91 9.02 -11.13
CA TYR A 293 4.67 8.33 -9.85
C TYR A 293 5.07 6.85 -9.89
N TYR A 294 4.89 6.18 -11.02
CA TYR A 294 5.35 4.80 -11.21
C TYR A 294 6.86 4.70 -10.97
N ARG A 295 7.65 5.53 -11.66
CA ARG A 295 9.11 5.57 -11.50
C ARG A 295 9.54 5.88 -10.08
N LEU A 296 8.91 6.86 -9.43
CA LEU A 296 9.24 7.21 -8.04
C LEU A 296 8.96 6.05 -7.08
N SER A 297 7.80 5.39 -7.21
CA SER A 297 7.48 4.19 -6.43
C SER A 297 8.48 3.07 -6.69
N LYS A 298 8.88 2.86 -7.95
CA LYS A 298 9.86 1.83 -8.34
C LYS A 298 11.24 2.08 -7.73
N ILE A 299 11.78 3.30 -7.84
CA ILE A 299 13.08 3.64 -7.25
C ILE A 299 13.05 3.40 -5.72
N TRP A 300 11.97 3.77 -5.04
CA TRP A 300 11.81 3.50 -3.61
C TRP A 300 11.79 1.99 -3.30
N GLN A 301 11.07 1.21 -4.11
CA GLN A 301 10.95 -0.24 -3.93
C GLN A 301 12.28 -0.95 -4.18
N ASP A 302 12.95 -0.62 -5.28
CA ASP A 302 14.25 -1.17 -5.66
C ASP A 302 15.29 -0.88 -4.58
N TRP A 303 15.35 0.37 -4.08
CA TRP A 303 16.26 0.74 -2.99
C TRP A 303 16.03 -0.08 -1.73
N ASN A 304 14.78 -0.28 -1.31
CA ASN A 304 14.44 -1.09 -0.14
C ASN A 304 14.84 -2.56 -0.34
N GLN A 305 14.61 -3.10 -1.55
CA GLN A 305 14.95 -4.47 -1.87
C GLN A 305 16.46 -4.70 -1.90
N GLU A 306 17.21 -3.83 -2.56
CA GLU A 306 18.68 -3.87 -2.58
C GLU A 306 19.27 -3.74 -1.18
N TYR A 307 18.75 -2.80 -0.38
CA TYR A 307 19.20 -2.61 1.00
C TYR A 307 18.96 -3.86 1.83
N ASN A 308 17.78 -4.48 1.72
CA ASN A 308 17.48 -5.72 2.43
C ASN A 308 18.40 -6.87 1.98
N GLN A 309 18.61 -7.05 0.67
CA GLN A 309 19.48 -8.09 0.14
C GLN A 309 20.94 -7.93 0.61
N ARG A 310 21.48 -6.71 0.62
CA ARG A 310 22.84 -6.44 1.11
C ARG A 310 22.98 -6.80 2.58
N ASN A 311 22.00 -6.44 3.41
CA ASN A 311 22.03 -6.70 4.85
C ASN A 311 21.71 -8.16 5.22
N MET A 312 20.96 -8.90 4.39
CA MET A 312 20.76 -10.34 4.57
C MET A 312 22.03 -11.14 4.24
N LYS A 313 22.77 -10.75 3.19
CA LYS A 313 24.04 -11.38 2.82
C LYS A 313 25.16 -11.16 3.86
N SER A 314 25.11 -10.07 4.63
CA SER A 314 26.06 -9.83 5.72
C SER A 314 25.78 -10.64 7.00
N VAL A 315 24.73 -11.46 7.04
CA VAL A 315 24.28 -12.22 8.23
C VAL A 315 24.46 -13.75 8.07
N GLU A 316 25.18 -14.23 7.06
CA GLU A 316 25.61 -15.65 7.04
C GLU A 316 26.54 -15.96 8.22
N PRO A 317 26.41 -17.15 8.86
CA PRO A 317 27.01 -17.40 10.16
C PRO A 317 28.52 -17.56 10.04
N ALA A 318 29.26 -16.58 10.52
CA ALA A 318 30.64 -16.79 10.91
C ALA A 318 30.66 -17.94 11.93
N SER A 319 31.35 -19.03 11.57
CA SER A 319 31.60 -20.16 12.44
C SER A 319 32.06 -19.70 13.82
N CYS A 320 31.46 -20.28 14.84
CA CYS A 320 31.77 -20.06 16.24
C CYS A 320 33.28 -20.11 16.50
N SER A 321 33.90 -18.94 16.72
CA SER A 321 35.05 -18.74 17.61
C SER A 321 35.27 -17.25 17.87
N GLN A 322 35.11 -16.86 19.14
CA GLN A 322 35.68 -15.69 19.81
C GLN A 322 35.18 -14.27 19.46
N LYS A 323 34.52 -13.70 20.48
CA LYS A 323 34.25 -12.29 20.80
C LYS A 323 35.17 -11.27 20.10
N ARG A 324 34.55 -10.27 19.48
CA ARG A 324 34.98 -8.86 19.58
C ARG A 324 33.79 -7.92 19.41
N LEU A 325 33.67 -6.98 20.36
CA LEU A 325 32.78 -5.83 20.30
C LEU A 325 32.95 -5.09 18.98
N ARG A 326 31.84 -4.71 18.34
CA ARG A 326 31.75 -3.47 17.55
C ARG A 326 30.41 -2.80 17.78
N ASP A 327 30.43 -1.87 18.73
CA ASP A 327 29.59 -0.68 18.73
C ASP A 327 29.77 0.08 17.43
N GLY A 328 28.66 0.55 16.84
CA GLY A 328 28.74 1.29 15.58
C GLY A 328 27.45 1.91 15.07
N VAL A 329 26.46 2.23 15.91
CA VAL A 329 25.34 3.13 15.52
C VAL A 329 24.87 4.09 16.65
N THR A 330 25.37 3.97 17.90
CA THR A 330 24.79 4.71 19.04
C THR A 330 25.63 5.86 19.60
N ARG A 331 26.67 6.35 18.91
CA ARG A 331 27.41 7.55 19.33
C ARG A 331 27.58 8.54 18.18
N LEU A 332 26.56 9.36 17.95
CA LEU A 332 26.67 10.67 17.29
C LEU A 332 25.41 11.52 17.46
N TRP A 333 24.79 11.48 18.65
CA TRP A 333 23.58 12.25 18.97
C TRP A 333 23.64 12.98 20.32
N LEU A 334 24.83 13.38 20.79
CA LEU A 334 24.97 14.15 22.04
C LEU A 334 26.04 15.25 22.03
N TYR A 335 26.50 15.75 20.88
CA TYR A 335 27.34 16.95 20.84
C TYR A 335 26.94 17.86 19.68
N GLU A 336 25.89 18.64 19.90
CA GLU A 336 25.66 19.92 19.22
C GLU A 336 24.60 20.76 19.97
N THR A 337 24.70 20.84 21.30
CA THR A 337 24.00 21.85 22.11
C THR A 337 24.83 22.21 23.34
N SER A 338 26.04 22.75 23.14
CA SER A 338 26.81 23.47 24.16
C SER A 338 28.13 23.95 23.56
N ASP A 339 28.13 25.15 22.98
CA ASP A 339 29.09 26.21 23.30
C ASP A 339 28.94 27.41 22.35
N GLY A 340 28.86 28.60 22.95
CA GLY A 340 28.75 29.86 22.21
C GLY A 340 28.00 30.97 22.95
N GLY A 341 28.18 31.08 24.27
CA GLY A 341 27.79 32.28 25.00
C GLY A 341 28.74 33.44 24.69
N GLY A 342 28.21 34.57 24.24
CA GLY A 342 28.94 35.83 24.11
C GLY A 342 27.99 37.01 24.30
N ARG A 343 28.01 37.58 25.51
CA ARG A 343 27.33 38.84 25.87
C ARG A 343 27.88 40.01 25.06
N SER A 344 27.00 40.91 24.64
CA SER A 344 27.29 42.34 24.47
C SER A 344 26.00 43.14 24.61
N SER A 345 25.81 43.70 25.80
CA SER A 345 24.95 44.85 26.08
C SER A 345 25.49 46.12 25.41
N ILE A 346 24.61 47.00 24.90
CA ILE A 346 24.78 48.47 24.85
C ILE A 346 23.38 49.07 24.65
N THR A 347 22.99 49.88 25.66
CA THR A 347 21.97 50.96 25.74
C THR A 347 20.61 50.80 25.10
#